data_AF-A0A1A8E5L2-F1
#
_entry.id   AF-A0A1A8E5L2-F1
#
_cell.length_a   1.000
_cell.length_b   1.000
_cell.length_c   1.000
_cell.angle_alpha   90.00
_cell.angle_beta   90.00
_cell.angle_gamma   90.00
#
_symmetry.space_group_name_H-M   'P 1'
#
loop_
_entity.id
_entity.type
_entity.pdbx_description
1 polymer ?
#
loop_
_entity_poly.entity_id
_entity_poly.type
_entity_poly.pdbx_seq_one_letter_code
_entity_poly.pdbx_strand_id
1 'polypeptide(L)'
;MPNRQKQLLFSAAGILGLSCALTAAVASGLPFWLRGAMLCRTGAELVNATGPELDKFLGDLSYGLFHGQRVKQCGLGGRLSRFSFFPDLLSVIPAGLHVIIIFFCGIVVLFSSVAAGFFFFNAFGRPYETLQGPMGLYLWSFICCLASCLVMILFASEVKIHHLSERISNFSEETFVFQTYTESYDRCFWLFLLIFFLHGLNAVLIRLAGVRFPFQENKEVELSGGAADLMY
;
A
#
# COMPACT_ATOMS: atom_id res chain seq x y z
N MET A 1 8.34 -15.71 29.98
CA MET A 1 9.29 -15.86 28.86
C MET A 1 10.65 -15.37 29.30
N PRO A 2 11.76 -16.07 28.96
CA PRO A 2 13.10 -15.59 29.22
C PRO A 2 13.34 -14.26 28.49
N ASN A 3 14.06 -13.33 29.14
CA ASN A 3 14.26 -11.95 28.65
C ASN A 3 14.77 -11.90 27.20
N ARG A 4 15.65 -12.85 26.83
CA ARG A 4 16.22 -12.98 25.47
C ARG A 4 15.18 -13.29 24.39
N GLN A 5 14.17 -14.11 24.68
CA GLN A 5 13.17 -14.48 23.67
C GLN A 5 12.26 -13.30 23.33
N LYS A 6 11.87 -12.50 24.33
CA LYS A 6 11.10 -11.27 24.12
C LYS A 6 11.90 -10.26 23.29
N GLN A 7 13.17 -10.07 23.64
CA GLN A 7 14.07 -9.20 22.90
C GLN A 7 14.16 -9.62 21.42
N LEU A 8 14.37 -10.92 21.14
CA LEU A 8 14.41 -11.43 19.77
C LEU A 8 13.10 -11.18 19.00
N LEU A 9 11.95 -11.42 19.62
CA LEU A 9 10.63 -11.20 18.99
C LEU A 9 10.42 -9.72 18.64
N PHE A 10 10.73 -8.81 19.57
CA PHE A 10 10.58 -7.38 19.33
C PHE A 10 11.62 -6.84 18.34
N SER A 11 12.86 -7.34 18.36
CA SER A 11 13.86 -7.00 17.34
C SER A 11 13.41 -7.47 15.95
N ALA A 12 12.88 -8.69 15.83
CA ALA A 12 12.33 -9.20 14.57
C ALA A 12 11.16 -8.33 14.08
N ALA A 13 10.19 -8.02 14.95
CA ALA A 13 9.07 -7.15 14.60
C ALA A 13 9.53 -5.73 14.20
N GLY A 14 10.57 -5.19 14.85
CA GLY A 14 11.17 -3.90 14.49
C GLY A 14 11.82 -3.90 13.11
N ILE A 15 12.57 -4.96 12.78
CA ILE A 15 13.16 -5.14 11.45
C ILE A 15 12.06 -5.26 10.39
N LEU A 16 11.02 -6.05 10.65
CA LEU A 16 9.87 -6.18 9.76
C LEU A 16 9.17 -4.83 9.54
N GLY A 17 8.91 -4.07 10.61
CA GLY A 17 8.32 -2.73 10.53
C GLY A 17 9.18 -1.75 9.72
N LEU A 18 10.49 -1.74 9.94
CA LEU A 18 11.42 -0.90 9.19
C LEU A 18 11.46 -1.30 7.71
N SER A 19 11.49 -2.60 7.42
CA SER A 19 11.43 -3.11 6.04
C SER A 19 10.14 -2.69 5.33
N CYS A 20 9.01 -2.66 6.04
CA CYS A 20 7.73 -2.19 5.51
C CYS A 20 7.79 -0.70 5.18
N ALA A 21 8.37 0.13 6.06
CA ALA A 21 8.51 1.56 5.83
C ALA A 21 9.37 1.86 4.58
N LEU A 22 10.52 1.19 4.46
CA LEU A 22 11.41 1.34 3.30
C LEU A 22 10.75 0.84 2.01
N THR A 23 10.12 -0.34 2.07
CA THR A 23 9.41 -0.91 0.92
C THR A 23 8.27 -0.01 0.47
N ALA A 24 7.48 0.54 1.39
CA ALA A 24 6.39 1.45 1.07
C ALA A 24 6.92 2.74 0.42
N ALA A 25 8.00 3.33 0.94
CA ALA A 25 8.61 4.53 0.37
C ALA A 25 9.12 4.28 -1.06
N VAL A 26 9.86 3.19 -1.27
CA VAL A 26 10.39 2.82 -2.60
C VAL A 26 9.26 2.48 -3.57
N ALA A 27 8.30 1.66 -3.14
CA ALA A 27 7.17 1.25 -3.98
C ALA A 27 6.35 2.46 -4.42
N SER A 28 6.14 3.44 -3.54
CA SER A 28 5.39 4.67 -3.87
C SER A 28 6.07 5.51 -4.96
N GLY A 29 7.41 5.52 -5.00
CA GLY A 29 8.16 6.31 -5.98
C GLY A 29 8.38 5.61 -7.33
N LEU A 30 8.33 4.27 -7.38
CA LEU A 30 8.66 3.52 -8.60
C LEU A 30 7.47 3.41 -9.58
N PRO A 31 7.74 3.34 -10.90
CA PRO A 31 6.70 3.30 -11.93
C PRO A 31 6.13 1.90 -12.20
N PHE A 32 6.20 0.98 -11.22
CA PHE A 32 5.86 -0.43 -11.39
C PHE A 32 4.59 -0.82 -10.62
N TRP A 33 3.55 0.04 -10.67
CA TRP A 33 2.26 -0.26 -10.05
C TRP A 33 1.31 -0.98 -10.99
N LEU A 34 1.30 -0.57 -12.26
CA LEU A 34 0.50 -1.20 -13.29
C LEU A 34 1.33 -1.39 -14.55
N ARG A 35 1.11 -2.53 -15.21
CA ARG A 35 1.61 -2.82 -16.55
C ARG A 35 0.46 -3.34 -17.40
N GLY A 36 0.35 -2.83 -18.61
CA GLY A 36 -0.67 -3.21 -19.56
C GLY A 36 -0.26 -2.96 -21.00
N ALA A 37 -1.13 -3.34 -21.92
CA ALA A 37 -1.02 -2.99 -23.33
C ALA A 37 -2.26 -2.23 -23.76
N MET A 38 -2.04 -1.22 -24.60
CA MET A 38 -3.05 -0.34 -25.18
C MET A 38 -3.15 -0.60 -26.66
N LEU A 39 -4.36 -0.91 -27.12
CA LEU A 39 -4.68 -1.09 -28.52
C LEU A 39 -4.97 0.26 -29.17
N CYS A 40 -4.27 0.59 -30.24
CA CYS A 40 -4.64 1.69 -31.12
C CYS A 40 -5.87 1.29 -31.96
N ARG A 41 -7.07 1.54 -31.43
CA ARG A 41 -8.34 1.09 -31.99
C ARG A 41 -8.58 1.68 -33.38
N THR A 42 -8.41 2.99 -33.54
CA THR A 42 -8.58 3.65 -34.83
C THR A 42 -7.62 3.11 -35.88
N GLY A 43 -6.36 2.84 -35.52
CA GLY A 43 -5.37 2.26 -36.43
C GLY A 43 -5.72 0.83 -36.85
N ALA A 44 -6.11 -0.01 -35.89
CA ALA A 44 -6.50 -1.39 -36.16
C ALA A 44 -7.77 -1.49 -37.02
N GLU A 45 -8.78 -0.66 -36.75
CA GLU A 45 -10.02 -0.60 -37.52
C GLU A 45 -9.78 -0.09 -38.96
N LEU A 46 -8.85 0.84 -39.16
CA LEU A 46 -8.54 1.40 -40.49
C LEU A 46 -8.02 0.36 -41.49
N VAL A 47 -7.29 -0.64 -41.00
CA VAL A 47 -6.74 -1.73 -41.82
C VAL A 47 -7.48 -3.06 -41.62
N ASN A 48 -8.54 -3.07 -40.81
CA ASN A 48 -9.25 -4.28 -40.41
C ASN A 48 -8.30 -5.39 -39.89
N ALA A 49 -7.35 -5.01 -39.04
CA ALA A 49 -6.35 -5.92 -38.49
C ALA A 49 -7.02 -6.95 -37.57
N THR A 50 -6.73 -8.24 -37.79
CA THR A 50 -7.25 -9.33 -36.96
C THR A 50 -6.15 -10.33 -36.62
N GLY A 51 -6.35 -11.06 -35.51
CA GLY A 51 -5.42 -12.09 -35.05
C GLY A 51 -4.00 -11.54 -34.81
N PRO A 52 -2.95 -12.16 -35.39
CA PRO A 52 -1.56 -11.79 -35.12
C PRO A 52 -1.17 -10.40 -35.66
N GLU A 53 -1.97 -9.80 -36.54
CA GLU A 53 -1.70 -8.44 -37.04
C GLU A 53 -1.96 -7.37 -35.98
N LEU A 54 -2.79 -7.68 -34.98
CA LEU A 54 -3.15 -6.75 -33.90
C LEU A 54 -1.94 -6.35 -33.05
N ASP A 55 -0.92 -7.20 -32.95
CA ASP A 55 0.32 -6.94 -32.22
C ASP A 55 1.06 -5.69 -32.75
N LYS A 56 0.87 -5.35 -34.04
CA LYS A 56 1.42 -4.13 -34.64
C LYS A 56 0.71 -2.84 -34.18
N PHE A 57 -0.40 -2.98 -33.47
CA PHE A 57 -1.23 -1.89 -32.92
C PHE A 57 -1.28 -1.91 -31.38
N LEU A 58 -0.55 -2.83 -30.74
CA LEU A 58 -0.43 -2.90 -29.29
C LEU A 58 0.79 -2.10 -28.83
N GLY A 59 0.56 -1.17 -27.91
CA GLY A 59 1.56 -0.35 -27.28
C GLY A 59 1.64 -0.61 -25.78
N ASP A 60 2.85 -0.80 -25.24
CA ASP A 60 3.05 -1.03 -23.82
C ASP A 60 2.72 0.20 -22.97
N LEU A 61 2.10 -0.01 -21.82
CA LEU A 61 1.81 1.00 -20.80
C LEU A 61 2.34 0.52 -19.44
N SER A 62 3.11 1.37 -18.76
CA SER A 62 3.60 1.10 -17.40
C SER A 62 3.67 2.39 -16.60
N TYR A 63 3.12 2.41 -15.40
CA TYR A 63 3.11 3.61 -14.56
C TYR A 63 3.07 3.32 -13.07
N GLY A 64 3.49 4.32 -12.30
CA GLY A 64 3.35 4.41 -10.84
C GLY A 64 2.49 5.60 -10.43
N LEU A 65 2.68 6.08 -9.21
CA LEU A 65 1.90 7.18 -8.64
C LEU A 65 2.35 8.58 -9.08
N PHE A 66 3.56 8.73 -9.64
CA PHE A 66 4.10 10.05 -10.01
C PHE A 66 4.42 10.18 -11.48
N HIS A 67 4.88 9.09 -12.09
CA HIS A 67 5.30 9.07 -13.48
C HIS A 67 5.12 7.69 -14.10
N GLY A 68 5.13 7.66 -15.43
CA GLY A 68 5.02 6.44 -16.20
C GLY A 68 5.60 6.59 -17.59
N GLN A 69 5.50 5.51 -18.33
CA GLN A 69 5.88 5.41 -19.72
C GLN A 69 4.81 4.67 -20.50
N ARG A 70 4.60 5.12 -21.73
CA ARG A 70 3.69 4.51 -22.69
C ARG A 70 4.36 4.44 -24.05
N VAL A 71 4.11 3.39 -24.80
CA VAL A 71 4.51 3.25 -26.20
C VAL A 71 3.25 3.41 -27.03
N LYS A 72 3.23 4.41 -27.92
CA LYS A 72 2.13 4.58 -28.87
C LYS A 72 2.48 3.83 -30.15
N GLN A 73 1.72 2.78 -30.47
CA GLN A 73 1.97 1.91 -31.61
C GLN A 73 0.67 1.75 -32.41
N CYS A 74 0.67 2.23 -33.66
CA CYS A 74 -0.48 2.22 -34.57
C CYS A 74 -0.09 1.70 -35.97
N GLY A 75 0.74 0.66 -36.05
CA GLY A 75 1.20 0.07 -37.34
C GLY A 75 2.39 0.77 -38.01
N LEU A 76 2.78 1.97 -37.55
CA LEU A 76 3.92 2.75 -38.09
C LEU A 76 5.19 2.66 -37.22
N GLY A 77 5.23 1.71 -36.28
CA GLY A 77 6.26 1.59 -35.27
C GLY A 77 5.87 2.23 -33.92
N GLY A 78 6.57 1.83 -32.86
CA GLY A 78 6.30 2.26 -31.49
C GLY A 78 7.04 3.55 -31.11
N ARG A 79 6.30 4.56 -30.67
CA ARG A 79 6.86 5.81 -30.12
C ARG A 79 6.78 5.80 -28.60
N LEU A 80 7.92 5.68 -27.93
CA LEU A 80 8.01 5.80 -26.47
C LEU A 80 7.74 7.24 -26.04
N SER A 81 6.85 7.40 -25.06
CA SER A 81 6.51 8.68 -24.44
C SER A 81 6.48 8.49 -22.93
N ARG A 82 7.21 9.35 -22.21
CA ARG A 82 7.13 9.44 -20.75
C ARG A 82 6.15 10.53 -20.37
N PHE A 83 5.49 10.34 -19.24
CA PHE A 83 4.54 11.31 -18.71
C PHE A 83 4.67 11.37 -17.18
N SER A 84 4.36 12.53 -16.61
CA SER A 84 4.19 12.71 -15.17
C SER A 84 2.72 12.95 -14.84
N PHE A 85 2.30 12.51 -13.66
CA PHE A 85 0.94 12.79 -13.17
C PHE A 85 0.77 14.26 -12.81
N PHE A 86 1.82 14.84 -12.23
CA PHE A 86 1.90 16.24 -11.82
C PHE A 86 2.96 16.94 -12.68
N PRO A 87 2.66 18.10 -13.33
CA PRO A 87 1.36 18.76 -13.44
C PRO A 87 0.47 18.22 -14.58
N ASP A 88 1.02 17.41 -15.49
CA ASP A 88 0.46 17.21 -16.84
C ASP A 88 -0.94 16.57 -16.87
N LEU A 89 -1.19 15.57 -16.01
CA LEU A 89 -2.41 14.75 -16.08
C LEU A 89 -3.51 15.18 -15.10
N LEU A 90 -3.28 16.20 -14.27
CA LEU A 90 -4.21 16.62 -13.21
C LEU A 90 -5.60 17.02 -13.72
N SER A 91 -5.69 17.53 -14.95
CA SER A 91 -6.95 17.95 -15.57
C SER A 91 -7.77 16.78 -16.11
N VAL A 92 -7.18 15.60 -16.29
CA VAL A 92 -7.81 14.45 -16.94
C VAL A 92 -8.11 13.30 -15.96
N ILE A 93 -7.30 13.15 -14.91
CA ILE A 93 -7.48 12.11 -13.88
C ILE A 93 -8.38 12.60 -12.72
N PRO A 94 -8.97 11.69 -11.93
CA PRO A 94 -9.62 12.04 -10.67
C PRO A 94 -8.56 12.46 -9.63
N ALA A 95 -8.03 13.68 -9.75
CA ALA A 95 -6.89 14.17 -8.96
C ALA A 95 -7.07 14.01 -7.44
N GLY A 96 -8.29 14.23 -6.94
CA GLY A 96 -8.60 14.05 -5.51
C GLY A 96 -8.37 12.61 -5.03
N LEU A 97 -8.83 11.62 -5.79
CA LEU A 97 -8.65 10.20 -5.44
C LEU A 97 -7.16 9.82 -5.51
N HIS A 98 -6.46 10.29 -6.54
CA HIS A 98 -5.02 10.03 -6.71
C HIS A 98 -4.19 10.59 -5.55
N VAL A 99 -4.48 11.84 -5.14
CA VAL A 99 -3.81 12.49 -4.00
C VAL A 99 -4.10 11.74 -2.70
N ILE A 100 -5.33 11.23 -2.51
CA ILE A 100 -5.67 10.40 -1.34
C ILE A 100 -4.83 9.11 -1.29
N ILE A 101 -4.59 8.45 -2.43
CA ILE A 101 -3.71 7.26 -2.50
C ILE A 101 -2.29 7.62 -2.03
N ILE A 102 -1.73 8.71 -2.56
CA ILE A 102 -0.38 9.18 -2.18
C ILE A 102 -0.32 9.53 -0.69
N PHE A 103 -1.37 10.17 -0.17
CA PHE A 103 -1.48 10.49 1.25
C PHE A 103 -1.46 9.23 2.14
N PHE A 104 -2.25 8.20 1.81
CA PHE A 104 -2.22 6.95 2.56
C PHE A 104 -0.89 6.19 2.42
N CYS A 105 -0.21 6.27 1.27
CA CYS A 105 1.14 5.76 1.14
C CYS A 105 2.09 6.43 2.15
N GLY A 106 2.01 7.77 2.27
CA GLY A 106 2.76 8.54 3.27
C GLY A 106 2.45 8.12 4.72
N ILE A 107 1.16 7.88 5.04
CA ILE A 107 0.76 7.33 6.34
C ILE A 107 1.44 5.98 6.60
N VAL A 108 1.42 5.06 5.62
CA VAL A 108 2.07 3.75 5.78
C VAL A 108 3.57 3.91 6.06
N VAL A 109 4.28 4.79 5.34
CA VAL A 109 5.72 5.04 5.60
C VAL A 109 5.96 5.58 7.00
N LEU A 110 5.22 6.63 7.39
CA LEU A 110 5.42 7.31 8.67
C LEU A 110 5.08 6.38 9.84
N PHE A 111 3.90 5.77 9.82
CA PHE A 111 3.42 4.94 10.92
C PHE A 111 4.21 3.62 11.01
N SER A 112 4.66 3.04 9.89
CA SER A 112 5.55 1.86 9.92
C SER A 112 6.90 2.21 10.55
N SER A 113 7.43 3.40 10.29
CA SER A 113 8.70 3.88 10.89
C SER A 113 8.55 4.09 12.40
N VAL A 114 7.44 4.71 12.82
CA VAL A 114 7.11 4.91 14.25
C VAL A 114 6.92 3.56 14.95
N ALA A 115 6.17 2.64 14.36
CA ALA A 115 5.97 1.29 14.90
C ALA A 115 7.30 0.54 15.05
N ALA A 116 8.17 0.60 14.05
CA ALA A 116 9.51 0.01 14.11
C ALA A 116 10.35 0.60 15.25
N GLY A 117 10.31 1.92 15.44
CA GLY A 117 10.96 2.60 16.55
C GLY A 117 10.47 2.09 17.91
N PHE A 118 9.15 1.93 18.08
CA PHE A 118 8.59 1.36 19.32
C PHE A 118 8.95 -0.11 19.52
N PHE A 119 9.02 -0.92 18.46
CA PHE A 119 9.49 -2.30 18.57
C PHE A 119 10.95 -2.37 19.02
N PHE A 120 11.84 -1.56 18.46
CA PHE A 120 13.24 -1.51 18.91
C PHE A 120 13.37 -0.97 20.33
N PHE A 121 12.58 0.05 20.69
CA PHE A 121 12.54 0.56 22.05
C PHE A 121 12.10 -0.52 23.05
N ASN A 122 11.11 -1.35 22.71
CA ASN A 122 10.69 -2.47 23.55
C ASN A 122 11.70 -3.64 23.58
N ALA A 123 12.55 -3.77 22.56
CA ALA A 123 13.59 -4.79 22.53
C ALA A 123 14.79 -4.44 23.43
N PHE A 124 15.21 -3.17 23.48
CA PHE A 124 16.43 -2.74 24.16
C PHE A 124 16.20 -1.85 25.40
N GLY A 125 15.05 -1.18 25.48
CA GLY A 125 14.67 -0.30 26.57
C GLY A 125 13.98 -1.02 27.72
N ARG A 126 13.64 -0.25 28.76
CA ARG A 126 12.73 -0.75 29.81
C ARG A 126 11.30 -0.63 29.27
N PRO A 127 10.45 -1.66 29.43
CA PRO A 127 9.08 -1.55 28.95
C PRO A 127 8.32 -0.49 29.75
N TYR A 128 7.15 -0.09 29.25
CA TYR A 128 6.06 0.60 29.96
C TYR A 128 5.97 2.14 29.83
N GLU A 129 5.13 2.55 28.88
CA GLU A 129 4.19 3.69 28.90
C GLU A 129 3.03 3.28 27.96
N THR A 130 1.79 3.75 28.17
CA THR A 130 0.57 3.20 27.50
C THR A 130 0.66 3.14 25.96
N LEU A 131 1.13 4.22 25.31
CA LEU A 131 1.32 4.33 23.85
C LEU A 131 2.52 3.53 23.30
N GLN A 132 3.52 3.28 24.14
CA GLN A 132 4.71 2.48 23.79
C GLN A 132 4.54 1.01 24.21
N GLY A 133 3.46 0.74 24.93
CA GLY A 133 3.09 -0.58 25.38
C GLY A 133 2.43 -1.41 24.28
N PRO A 134 1.99 -2.62 24.64
CA PRO A 134 1.40 -3.58 23.72
C PRO A 134 0.18 -3.08 22.95
N MET A 135 -0.70 -2.33 23.64
CA MET A 135 -1.89 -1.74 23.01
C MET A 135 -1.51 -0.72 21.94
N GLY A 136 -0.49 0.10 22.22
CA GLY A 136 0.08 0.99 21.22
C GLY A 136 0.64 0.24 20.03
N LEU A 137 1.46 -0.80 20.25
CA LEU A 137 2.03 -1.60 19.15
C LEU A 137 0.95 -2.22 18.24
N TYR A 138 -0.17 -2.69 18.81
CA TYR A 138 -1.32 -3.13 18.02
C TYR A 138 -1.97 -1.99 17.26
N LEU A 139 -2.20 -0.83 17.90
CA LEU A 139 -2.80 0.34 17.27
C LEU A 139 -1.98 0.80 16.06
N TRP A 140 -0.67 0.98 16.20
CA TRP A 140 0.20 1.43 15.11
C TRP A 140 0.26 0.41 13.97
N SER A 141 0.36 -0.89 14.29
CA SER A 141 0.34 -1.96 13.28
C SER A 141 -1.01 -2.05 12.57
N PHE A 142 -2.11 -1.85 13.30
CA PHE A 142 -3.46 -1.85 12.75
C PHE A 142 -3.72 -0.66 11.81
N ILE A 143 -3.27 0.54 12.19
CA ILE A 143 -3.36 1.72 11.32
C ILE A 143 -2.58 1.49 10.02
N CYS A 144 -1.37 0.93 10.10
CA CYS A 144 -0.58 0.61 8.89
C CYS A 144 -1.28 -0.45 8.02
N CYS A 145 -1.84 -1.49 8.65
CA CYS A 145 -2.60 -2.54 7.99
C CYS A 145 -3.81 -1.96 7.24
N LEU A 146 -4.65 -1.16 7.92
CA LEU A 146 -5.80 -0.50 7.30
C LEU A 146 -5.39 0.45 6.18
N ALA A 147 -4.38 1.30 6.40
CA ALA A 147 -3.90 2.24 5.40
C ALA A 147 -3.37 1.52 4.16
N SER A 148 -2.61 0.43 4.32
CA SER A 148 -2.12 -0.39 3.20
C SER A 148 -3.25 -1.04 2.41
N CYS A 149 -4.30 -1.51 3.08
CA CYS A 149 -5.50 -2.04 2.43
C CYS A 149 -6.24 -0.97 1.64
N LEU A 150 -6.43 0.22 2.23
CA LEU A 150 -7.04 1.37 1.56
C LEU A 150 -6.27 1.80 0.32
N VAL A 151 -4.93 1.86 0.37
CA VAL A 151 -4.09 2.14 -0.81
C VAL A 151 -4.41 1.19 -1.96
N MET A 152 -4.48 -0.12 -1.69
CA MET A 152 -4.77 -1.11 -2.74
C MET A 152 -6.18 -0.95 -3.31
N ILE A 153 -7.19 -0.77 -2.44
CA ILE A 153 -8.59 -0.62 -2.88
C ILE A 153 -8.76 0.65 -3.71
N LEU A 154 -8.20 1.77 -3.24
CA LEU A 154 -8.30 3.06 -3.92
C LEU A 154 -7.53 3.05 -5.24
N PHE A 155 -6.33 2.45 -5.30
CA PHE A 155 -5.62 2.32 -6.56
C PHE A 155 -6.37 1.41 -7.54
N ALA A 156 -6.92 0.28 -7.06
CA ALA A 156 -7.71 -0.60 -7.90
C ALA A 156 -8.97 0.10 -8.43
N SER A 157 -9.64 0.93 -7.61
CA SER A 157 -10.79 1.71 -8.05
C SER A 157 -10.40 2.81 -9.05
N GLU A 158 -9.26 3.46 -8.87
CA GLU A 158 -8.73 4.43 -9.84
C GLU A 158 -8.53 3.80 -11.21
N VAL A 159 -7.91 2.61 -11.24
CA VAL A 159 -7.66 1.87 -12.47
C VAL A 159 -8.96 1.40 -13.12
N LYS A 160 -9.83 0.72 -12.36
CA LYS A 160 -10.98 0.01 -12.92
C LYS A 160 -12.25 0.83 -13.06
N ILE A 161 -12.54 1.73 -12.12
CA ILE A 161 -13.76 2.54 -12.12
C ILE A 161 -13.53 3.84 -12.89
N HIS A 162 -12.37 4.49 -12.69
CA HIS A 162 -12.07 5.76 -13.36
C HIS A 162 -11.36 5.59 -14.71
N HIS A 163 -11.12 4.36 -15.15
CA HIS A 163 -10.46 4.02 -16.42
C HIS A 163 -9.14 4.79 -16.59
N LEU A 164 -8.33 4.81 -15.53
CA LEU A 164 -7.11 5.61 -15.49
C LEU A 164 -6.18 5.30 -16.67
N SER A 165 -5.99 4.02 -17.00
CA SER A 165 -5.11 3.59 -18.08
C SER A 165 -5.53 4.16 -19.44
N GLU A 166 -6.84 4.21 -19.71
CA GLU A 166 -7.41 4.77 -20.95
C GLU A 166 -7.29 6.30 -20.99
N ARG A 167 -7.50 6.98 -19.85
CA ARG A 167 -7.27 8.43 -19.73
C ARG A 167 -5.82 8.79 -19.99
N ILE A 168 -4.90 8.01 -19.43
CA ILE A 168 -3.46 8.16 -19.66
C ILE A 168 -3.12 7.92 -21.12
N SER A 169 -3.63 6.88 -21.77
CA SER A 169 -3.28 6.56 -23.16
C SER A 169 -3.77 7.61 -24.14
N ASN A 170 -4.95 8.18 -23.91
CA ASN A 170 -5.54 9.23 -24.75
C ASN A 170 -5.10 10.66 -24.38
N PHE A 171 -4.28 10.83 -23.34
CA PHE A 171 -3.75 12.15 -22.98
C PHE A 171 -2.86 12.73 -24.11
N SER A 172 -3.15 13.98 -24.51
CA SER A 172 -2.51 14.69 -25.61
C SER A 172 -2.52 13.91 -26.94
N GLU A 173 -3.60 13.18 -27.21
CA GLU A 173 -3.83 12.51 -28.48
C GLU A 173 -5.14 13.01 -29.10
N GLU A 174 -5.07 13.54 -30.32
CA GLU A 174 -6.24 14.08 -31.03
C GLU A 174 -6.70 13.17 -32.18
N THR A 175 -5.78 12.35 -32.74
CA THR A 175 -6.01 11.61 -33.99
C THR A 175 -6.35 10.14 -33.76
N PHE A 176 -5.76 9.51 -32.74
CA PHE A 176 -5.93 8.08 -32.48
C PHE A 176 -6.61 7.83 -31.14
N VAL A 177 -7.48 6.83 -31.11
CA VAL A 177 -8.13 6.38 -29.87
C VAL A 177 -7.45 5.11 -29.40
N PHE A 178 -6.91 5.16 -28.19
CA PHE A 178 -6.29 4.03 -27.52
C PHE A 178 -7.28 3.40 -26.54
N GLN A 179 -7.48 2.09 -26.66
CA GLN A 179 -8.33 1.30 -25.78
C GLN A 179 -7.49 0.30 -25.00
N THR A 180 -7.87 0.07 -23.75
CA THR A 180 -7.27 -0.96 -22.91
C THR A 180 -7.40 -2.36 -23.52
N TYR A 181 -6.27 -3.03 -23.77
CA TYR A 181 -6.24 -4.42 -24.23
C TYR A 181 -5.93 -5.40 -23.08
N THR A 182 -4.85 -5.15 -22.34
CA THR A 182 -4.49 -5.93 -21.15
C THR A 182 -4.11 -5.00 -20.01
N GLU A 183 -4.49 -5.38 -18.79
CA GLU A 183 -4.13 -4.65 -17.56
C GLU A 183 -3.78 -5.65 -16.45
N SER A 184 -2.59 -5.49 -15.90
CA SER A 184 -2.10 -6.31 -14.80
C SER A 184 -1.43 -5.43 -13.75
N TYR A 185 -1.70 -5.70 -12.48
CA TYR A 185 -0.99 -5.04 -11.39
C TYR A 185 0.45 -5.55 -11.32
N ASP A 186 1.39 -4.63 -11.14
CA ASP A 186 2.82 -4.90 -11.16
C ASP A 186 3.41 -4.85 -9.73
N ARG A 187 4.72 -5.06 -9.59
CA ARG A 187 5.43 -5.33 -8.34
C ARG A 187 5.08 -4.40 -7.19
N CYS A 188 5.00 -3.08 -7.42
CA CYS A 188 4.74 -2.10 -6.35
C CYS A 188 3.36 -2.30 -5.71
N PHE A 189 2.35 -2.67 -6.50
CA PHE A 189 1.02 -3.00 -5.98
C PHE A 189 1.07 -4.23 -5.05
N TRP A 190 1.75 -5.29 -5.50
CA TRP A 190 1.89 -6.52 -4.71
C TRP A 190 2.80 -6.34 -3.47
N LEU A 191 3.75 -5.40 -3.51
CA LEU A 191 4.52 -5.04 -2.32
C LEU A 191 3.65 -4.40 -1.24
N PHE A 192 2.62 -3.63 -1.59
CA PHE A 192 1.65 -3.12 -0.62
C PHE A 192 0.81 -4.25 0.01
N LEU A 193 0.46 -5.28 -0.77
CA LEU A 193 -0.16 -6.50 -0.23
C LEU A 193 0.78 -7.22 0.76
N LEU A 194 2.06 -7.32 0.44
CA LEU A 194 3.05 -7.89 1.35
C LEU A 194 3.16 -7.08 2.65
N ILE A 195 3.19 -5.74 2.56
CA ILE A 195 3.21 -4.85 3.73
C ILE A 195 1.99 -5.08 4.63
N PHE A 196 0.81 -5.25 4.06
CA PHE A 196 -0.41 -5.60 4.79
C PHE A 196 -0.21 -6.89 5.62
N PHE A 197 0.30 -7.95 5.01
CA PHE A 197 0.55 -9.22 5.70
C PHE A 197 1.65 -9.10 6.76
N LEU A 198 2.70 -8.33 6.52
CA LEU A 198 3.80 -8.13 7.47
C LEU A 198 3.34 -7.37 8.72
N HIS A 199 2.47 -6.36 8.58
CA HIS A 199 1.85 -5.71 9.73
C HIS A 199 0.89 -6.64 10.49
N GLY A 200 0.16 -7.50 9.77
CA GLY A 200 -0.60 -8.59 10.38
C GLY A 200 0.28 -9.57 11.17
N LEU A 201 1.44 -9.94 10.63
CA LEU A 201 2.41 -10.80 11.30
C LEU A 201 3.00 -10.12 12.56
N ASN A 202 3.29 -8.81 12.50
CA ASN A 202 3.71 -8.04 13.67
C ASN A 202 2.68 -8.10 14.80
N ALA A 203 1.38 -8.06 14.49
CA ALA A 203 0.31 -8.25 15.47
C ALA A 203 0.40 -9.63 16.17
N VAL A 204 0.67 -10.69 15.40
CA VAL A 204 0.87 -12.04 15.94
C VAL A 204 2.13 -12.11 16.81
N LEU A 205 3.23 -11.47 16.40
CA LEU A 205 4.48 -11.42 17.17
C LEU A 205 4.28 -10.71 18.52
N ILE A 206 3.49 -9.62 18.57
CA ILE A 206 3.13 -8.95 19.83
C ILE A 206 2.39 -9.93 20.75
N ARG A 207 1.46 -10.73 20.21
CA ARG A 207 0.72 -11.74 20.99
C ARG A 207 1.67 -12.82 21.53
N LEU A 208 2.58 -13.31 20.68
CA LEU A 208 3.58 -14.31 21.04
C LEU A 208 4.61 -13.80 22.03
N ALA A 209 4.86 -12.49 22.14
CA ALA A 209 5.76 -11.93 23.15
C ALA A 209 5.22 -12.06 24.60
N GLY A 210 4.04 -12.66 24.79
CA GLY A 210 3.51 -13.03 26.10
C GLY A 210 3.08 -11.83 26.93
N VAL A 211 2.61 -10.78 26.26
CA VAL A 211 2.00 -9.63 26.92
C VAL A 211 0.72 -10.09 27.63
N ARG A 212 0.72 -10.03 28.96
CA ARG A 212 -0.51 -10.07 29.76
C ARG A 212 -1.13 -8.68 29.72
N PHE A 213 -2.39 -8.60 29.29
CA PHE A 213 -3.13 -7.36 29.28
C PHE A 213 -3.52 -6.99 30.72
N PRO A 214 -3.41 -5.71 31.12
CA PRO A 214 -3.88 -5.28 32.45
C PRO A 214 -5.39 -5.47 32.64
N PHE A 215 -6.16 -5.65 31.56
CA PHE A 215 -7.58 -6.01 31.63
C PHE A 215 -7.87 -7.42 32.14
N GLN A 216 -6.82 -8.22 32.40
CA GLN A 216 -6.91 -9.53 33.01
C GLN A 216 -6.47 -9.53 34.49
N GLU A 217 -6.46 -8.36 35.12
CA GLU A 217 -6.34 -8.24 36.57
C GLU A 217 -7.75 -8.21 37.17
N ASN A 218 -8.20 -9.40 37.59
CA ASN A 218 -9.30 -9.72 38.49
C ASN A 218 -10.40 -8.67 38.72
N LYS A 219 -11.55 -8.91 38.10
CA LYS A 219 -12.87 -8.39 38.54
C LYS A 219 -13.34 -9.02 39.88
N GLU A 220 -12.44 -9.64 40.66
CA GLU A 220 -12.75 -10.34 41.91
C GLU A 220 -12.32 -9.56 43.18
N VAL A 221 -11.64 -8.42 43.08
CA VAL A 221 -11.09 -7.73 44.26
C VAL A 221 -12.00 -6.63 44.83
N GLU A 222 -13.05 -6.19 44.13
CA GLU A 222 -13.94 -5.10 44.63
C GLU A 222 -15.24 -5.56 45.33
N LEU A 223 -15.54 -6.87 45.40
CA LEU A 223 -16.80 -7.35 46.01
C LEU A 223 -16.68 -7.86 47.45
N SER A 224 -15.48 -7.97 48.01
CA SER A 224 -15.28 -8.53 49.37
C SER A 224 -14.92 -7.51 50.46
N GLY A 225 -14.56 -6.27 50.09
CA GLY A 225 -14.01 -5.30 51.05
C GLY A 225 -15.02 -4.31 51.65
N GLY A 226 -16.18 -4.10 51.03
CA GLY A 226 -17.09 -3.00 51.39
C GLY A 226 -18.22 -3.35 52.38
N ALA A 227 -18.45 -4.64 52.66
CA ALA A 227 -19.62 -5.08 53.44
C ALA A 227 -19.33 -5.39 54.92
N ALA A 228 -18.07 -5.37 55.35
CA ALA A 228 -17.68 -5.81 56.70
C ALA A 228 -17.49 -4.67 57.72
N ASP A 229 -17.43 -3.41 57.30
CA ASP A 229 -17.01 -2.28 58.15
C ASP A 229 -18.17 -1.36 58.62
N LEU A 230 -19.42 -1.84 58.56
CA LEU A 230 -20.61 -1.09 58.99
C LEU A 230 -21.33 -1.67 60.21
N MET A 231 -20.70 -2.60 60.94
CA MET A 231 -21.23 -3.14 62.19
C MET A 231 -20.17 -3.10 63.27
N TYR A 232 -19.89 -1.92 63.82
CA TYR A 232 -19.65 -1.66 65.25
C TYR A 232 -19.56 -0.16 65.53
#